data_AF-A0A523VFY2-F1
#
_entry.id   AF-A0A523VFY2-F1
#
_cell.length_a   1.000
_cell.length_b   1.000
_cell.length_c   1.000
_cell.angle_alpha   90.00
_cell.angle_beta   90.00
_cell.angle_gamma   90.00
#
_symmetry.space_group_name_H-M   'P 1'
#
loop_
_entity.id
_entity.type
_entity.pdbx_description
1 polymer ?
#
loop_
_entity_poly.entity_id
_entity_poly.type
_entity_poly.pdbx_seq_one_letter_code
_entity_poly.pdbx_strand_id
1 'polypeptide(L)' 'DISAAKGIAIFMATLPVSVTTLVSGIYQGLTAASGVLLVAKKPEEAGKAFVLPALVETYAIFALVITILFLSALR' A
#
# COMPACT_ATOMS: atom_id res chain seq x y z
N ASP A 1 3.99 18.56 -25.19
CA ASP A 1 2.65 17.96 -25.37
C ASP A 1 2.58 16.56 -24.78
N ILE A 2 1.48 16.26 -24.08
CA ILE A 2 1.13 14.89 -23.74
C ILE A 2 0.27 14.37 -24.90
N SER A 3 0.85 13.54 -25.76
CA SER A 3 0.05 12.83 -26.77
C SER A 3 -0.93 11.90 -26.05
N ALA A 4 -2.08 11.61 -26.68
CA ALA A 4 -3.05 10.67 -26.13
C ALA A 4 -2.42 9.31 -25.77
N ALA A 5 -1.47 8.84 -26.59
CA ALA A 5 -0.70 7.63 -26.32
C ALA A 5 0.13 7.72 -25.04
N LYS A 6 0.81 8.85 -24.80
CA LYS A 6 1.59 9.07 -23.57
C LYS A 6 0.69 9.17 -22.33
N GLY A 7 -0.49 9.78 -22.47
CA GLY A 7 -1.50 9.84 -21.40
C GLY A 7 -2.00 8.46 -20.97
N ILE A 8 -2.34 7.59 -21.93
CA ILE A 8 -2.77 6.21 -21.66
C ILE A 8 -1.64 5.41 -21.01
N ALA A 9 -0.41 5.55 -21.49
CA ALA A 9 0.74 4.85 -20.91
C ALA A 9 0.98 5.22 -19.45
N ILE A 10 0.87 6.51 -19.09
CA ILE A 10 0.97 6.98 -17.70
C ILE A 10 -0.17 6.41 -16.85
N PHE A 11 -1.40 6.44 -17.35
CA PHE A 11 -2.54 5.86 -16.63
C PHE A 11 -2.31 4.37 -16.31
N MET A 12 -1.90 3.58 -17.31
CA MET A 12 -1.60 2.17 -17.11
C MET A 12 -0.44 1.94 -16.13
N ALA A 13 0.59 2.79 -16.16
CA ALA A 13 1.73 2.69 -15.24
C ALA A 13 1.33 2.89 -13.76
N THR A 14 0.26 3.65 -13.48
CA THR A 14 -0.21 3.92 -12.10
C THR A 14 -1.17 2.89 -11.54
N LEU A 15 -1.74 2.01 -12.37
CA LEU A 15 -2.69 0.99 -11.91
C LEU A 15 -2.15 0.05 -10.82
N PRO A 16 -0.89 -0.42 -10.86
CA PRO A 16 -0.37 -1.34 -9.85
C PRO A 16 -0.44 -0.77 -8.42
N VAL A 17 0.02 0.48 -8.22
CA VAL A 17 -0.07 1.13 -6.91
C VAL A 17 -1.52 1.36 -6.52
N SER A 18 -2.36 1.90 -7.40
CA SER A 18 -3.76 2.21 -7.07
C SER A 18 -4.55 0.99 -6.59
N VAL A 19 -4.44 -0.13 -7.32
CA VAL A 19 -5.14 -1.38 -6.95
C VAL A 19 -4.57 -1.95 -5.66
N THR A 20 -3.25 -2.01 -5.53
CA THR A 20 -2.62 -2.60 -4.35
C THR A 20 -2.90 -1.79 -3.10
N THR A 21 -2.83 -0.45 -3.15
CA THR A 21 -3.13 0.42 -2.01
C THR A 21 -4.60 0.37 -1.60
N LEU A 22 -5.52 0.19 -2.55
CA LEU A 22 -6.94 0.04 -2.25
C LEU A 22 -7.20 -1.24 -1.46
N VAL A 23 -6.60 -2.35 -1.90
CA VAL A 23 -6.76 -3.66 -1.26
C VAL A 23 -6.02 -3.70 0.08
N SER A 24 -4.76 -3.27 0.12
CA SER A 24 -3.93 -3.30 1.33
C SER A 24 -4.50 -2.39 2.42
N GLY A 25 -5.04 -1.22 2.05
CA GLY A 25 -5.63 -0.28 3.00
C GLY A 25 -6.80 -0.89 3.80
N ILE A 26 -7.60 -1.76 3.17
CA ILE A 26 -8.69 -2.48 3.85
C ILE A 26 -8.11 -3.41 4.93
N TYR A 27 -7.12 -4.22 4.57
CA TYR A 27 -6.49 -5.15 5.51
C TYR A 27 -5.69 -4.42 6.60
N GLN A 28 -5.10 -3.27 6.28
CA GLN A 28 -4.38 -2.45 7.24
C GLN A 28 -5.34 -1.87 8.29
N GLY A 29 -6.53 -1.41 7.86
CA GLY A 29 -7.58 -0.99 8.79
C GLY A 29 -8.07 -2.12 9.71
N LEU A 30 -8.29 -3.31 9.14
CA LEU A 30 -8.75 -4.49 9.90
C LEU A 30 -7.72 -4.95 10.94
N THR A 31 -6.44 -4.99 10.57
CA THR A 31 -5.34 -5.37 11.46
C THR A 31 -5.12 -4.31 12.55
N ALA A 32 -5.23 -3.02 12.22
CA ALA A 32 -5.12 -1.94 13.20
C ALA A 32 -6.27 -1.98 14.22
N ALA A 33 -7.52 -2.20 13.78
CA ALA A 33 -8.67 -2.33 14.67
C ALA A 33 -8.51 -3.52 15.63
N SER A 34 -8.02 -4.64 15.13
CA SER A 34 -7.71 -5.82 15.95
C SER A 34 -6.56 -5.55 16.94
N GLY A 35 -5.57 -4.76 16.51
CA GLY A 35 -4.45 -4.32 17.33
C GLY A 35 -4.87 -3.49 18.55
N VAL A 36 -5.87 -2.61 18.41
CA VAL A 36 -6.39 -1.81 19.54
C VAL A 36 -6.92 -2.70 20.66
N LEU A 37 -7.67 -3.76 20.33
CA LEU A 37 -8.18 -4.72 21.31
C LEU A 37 -7.05 -5.50 21.98
N LEU A 38 -6.00 -5.85 21.23
CA LEU A 38 -4.83 -6.55 21.75
C LEU A 38 -4.07 -5.69 22.76
N VAL A 39 -3.83 -4.41 22.44
CA VAL A 39 -3.20 -3.45 23.36
C VAL A 39 -4.04 -3.27 24.64
N ALA A 40 -5.38 -3.20 24.51
CA ALA A 40 -6.27 -3.02 25.65
C ALA A 40 -6.28 -4.22 26.62
N LYS A 41 -6.18 -5.46 26.10
CA LYS A 41 -6.23 -6.68 26.92
C LYS A 41 -4.85 -7.15 27.40
N LYS A 42 -3.82 -6.94 26.58
CA LYS A 42 -2.46 -7.44 26.77
C LYS A 42 -1.44 -6.36 26.38
N PRO A 43 -1.24 -5.34 27.22
CA PRO A 43 -0.36 -4.21 26.91
C PRO A 43 1.09 -4.65 26.68
N GLU A 44 1.53 -5.74 27.31
CA GLU A 44 2.84 -6.36 27.11
C GLU A 44 3.05 -6.96 25.71
N GLU A 45 1.98 -7.25 24.96
CA GLU A 45 2.04 -7.69 23.56
C GLU A 45 1.80 -6.54 22.55
N ALA A 46 1.76 -5.28 23.00
CA ALA A 46 1.44 -4.12 22.16
C ALA A 46 2.33 -3.99 20.90
N GLY A 47 3.59 -4.44 20.94
CA GLY A 47 4.45 -4.45 19.77
C GLY A 47 3.87 -5.26 18.60
N LYS A 48 3.18 -6.38 18.88
CA LYS A 48 2.52 -7.20 17.84
C LYS A 48 1.35 -6.46 17.18
N ALA A 49 0.67 -5.58 17.91
CA ALA A 49 -0.42 -4.75 17.38
C ALA A 49 0.07 -3.75 16.33
N PHE A 50 1.34 -3.31 16.39
CA PHE A 50 1.95 -2.44 15.39
C PHE A 50 2.55 -3.20 14.22
N VAL A 51 3.16 -4.36 14.47
CA VAL A 51 3.85 -5.14 13.43
C VAL A 51 2.87 -5.65 12.36
N LEU A 52 1.68 -6.11 12.75
CA LEU A 52 0.73 -6.67 11.79
C LEU A 52 0.25 -5.66 10.73
N PRO A 53 -0.19 -4.44 11.08
CA PRO A 53 -0.47 -3.39 10.10
C PRO A 53 0.74 -3.00 9.25
N ALA A 54 1.94 -2.93 9.85
CA ALA A 54 3.17 -2.58 9.12
C ALA A 54 3.56 -3.62 8.05
N LEU A 55 3.28 -4.90 8.29
CA LEU A 55 3.46 -5.95 7.27
C LEU A 55 2.52 -5.74 6.09
N VAL A 56 1.27 -5.36 6.34
CA VAL A 56 0.30 -5.07 5.26
C VAL A 56 0.74 -3.85 4.45
N GLU A 57 1.26 -2.82 5.12
CA GLU A 57 1.78 -1.61 4.48
C GLU A 57 2.99 -1.87 3.56
N THR A 58 3.84 -2.84 3.92
CA THR A 58 5.03 -3.19 3.12
C THR A 58 4.67 -3.60 1.68
N TYR A 59 3.51 -4.24 1.46
CA TYR A 59 3.04 -4.56 0.10
C TYR A 59 2.66 -3.32 -0.71
N ALA A 60 2.10 -2.29 -0.08
CA ALA A 60 1.81 -1.02 -0.73
C ALA A 60 3.09 -0.31 -1.16
N ILE A 61 4.14 -0.37 -0.34
CA ILE A 61 5.46 0.19 -0.66
C ILE A 61 6.06 -0.51 -1.89
N PHE A 62 5.97 -1.84 -1.98
CA PHE A 62 6.45 -2.56 -3.17
C PHE A 62 5.71 -2.14 -4.45
N ALA A 63 4.39 -2.00 -4.39
CA ALA A 63 3.60 -1.54 -5.54
C ALA A 63 3.91 -0.10 -5.95
N LEU A 64 4.21 0.77 -4.98
CA LEU A 64 4.68 2.13 -5.23
C LEU A 64 6.03 2.13 -5.96
N VAL A 65 7.00 1.33 -5.50
CA VAL A 65 8.31 1.21 -6.15
C VAL A 65 8.16 0.73 -7.59
N ILE A 66 7.35 -0.30 -7.85
CA ILE A 66 7.07 -0.79 -9.20
C ILE A 66 6.48 0.31 -10.09
N THR A 67 5.52 1.08 -9.56
CA THR A 67 4.90 2.20 -10.29
C THR A 67 5.92 3.30 -10.63
N ILE A 68 6.82 3.64 -9.70
CA ILE A 68 7.89 4.62 -9.95
C ILE A 68 8.83 4.13 -11.06
N LEU A 69 9.17 2.83 -11.07
CA LEU A 69 9.99 2.23 -12.14
C LEU A 69 9.29 2.32 -13.51
N PHE A 70 7.99 2.03 -13.56
CA PHE A 70 7.20 2.17 -14.80
C PHE A 70 7.16 3.61 -15.30
N LEU A 71 6.89 4.58 -14.42
CA LEU A 71 6.88 5.99 -14.78
C LEU A 71 8.26 6.48 -15.25
N SER A 72 9.33 5.97 -14.64
CA SER A 72 10.71 6.30 -15.03
C SER A 72 11.06 5.74 -16.41
N ALA A 73 10.54 4.56 -16.77
CA ALA A 73 10.73 3.96 -18.08
C ALA A 73 9.95 4.65 -19.21
N LEU A 74 8.89 5.40 -18.88
CA LEU A 74 8.06 6.16 -19.83
C LEU A 74 8.58 7.60 -20.11
N ARG A 75 9.60 8.03 -19.36
CA ARG A 75 10.21 9.35 -19.50
C ARG A 75 11.13 9.39 -20.71
#